data_AF-A0A7Y2U8T9-F1
#
_entry.id   AF-A0A7Y2U8T9-F1
#
_cell.length_a   1.000
_cell.length_b   1.000
_cell.length_c   1.000
_cell.angle_alpha   90.00
_cell.angle_beta   90.00
_cell.angle_gamma   90.00
#
_symmetry.space_group_name_H-M   'P 1'
#
loop_
_entity.id
_entity.type
_entity.pdbx_description
1 polymer ?
#
loop_
_entity_poly.entity_id
_entity_poly.type
_entity_poly.pdbx_seq_one_letter_code
_entity_poly.pdbx_strand_id
1 'polypeptide(L)'
;MNIRTNEKAINRAVTIWVSLLACISLLASCDKPTKANPNSYLAFSLHEVDGNATMITEGFTIIFEGEEYKASSGSELQVGGSSGPTEVNVHELTGKYEGGSQTSDGVCTVEFRKHTFKLSDEGRRLLIGGVDIDVSSPEKIITVSKDGNVSVKKK
;
A
#
# COMPACT_ATOMS: atom_id res chain seq x y z
N MET A 1 66.28 -30.30 21.15
CA MET A 1 65.04 -31.04 21.51
C MET A 1 63.86 -30.07 21.42
N ASN A 2 63.60 -29.56 20.21
CA ASN A 2 62.45 -29.89 19.33
C ASN A 2 61.05 -29.53 19.86
N ILE A 3 60.80 -28.23 20.03
CA ILE A 3 59.80 -27.34 19.39
C ILE A 3 58.77 -27.99 18.41
N ARG A 4 58.20 -29.17 18.69
CA ARG A 4 57.20 -29.82 17.80
C ARG A 4 55.82 -30.04 18.43
N THR A 5 55.61 -29.62 19.67
CA THR A 5 54.36 -29.92 20.39
C THR A 5 53.34 -28.77 20.39
N ASN A 6 53.71 -27.57 19.94
CA ASN A 6 52.79 -26.41 19.95
C ASN A 6 52.06 -26.13 18.62
N GLU A 7 52.46 -26.74 17.50
CA GLU A 7 51.80 -26.48 16.21
C GLU A 7 50.44 -27.20 16.05
N LYS A 8 50.22 -28.31 16.76
CA LYS A 8 48.96 -29.06 16.66
C LYS A 8 47.78 -28.42 17.40
N ALA A 9 48.04 -27.61 18.43
CA ALA A 9 46.99 -26.94 19.19
C ALA A 9 46.45 -25.70 18.47
N ILE A 10 47.34 -24.97 17.77
CA ILE A 10 46.99 -23.72 17.05
C ILE A 10 46.12 -24.04 15.83
N ASN A 11 46.41 -25.13 15.10
CA ASN A 11 45.62 -25.53 13.93
C ASN A 11 44.22 -26.05 14.25
N ARG A 12 43.91 -26.39 15.51
CA ARG A 12 42.54 -26.78 15.91
C ARG A 12 41.70 -25.60 16.38
N ALA A 13 42.33 -24.56 16.92
CA ALA A 13 41.64 -23.34 17.34
C ALA A 13 41.22 -22.46 16.15
N VAL A 14 42.04 -22.39 15.09
CA VAL A 14 41.73 -21.54 13.92
C VAL A 14 40.56 -22.09 13.11
N THR A 15 40.40 -23.41 13.01
CA THR A 15 39.33 -24.02 12.21
C THR A 15 37.93 -23.85 12.84
N ILE A 16 37.84 -23.76 14.17
CA ILE A 16 36.55 -23.64 14.87
C ILE A 16 36.02 -22.20 14.80
N TRP A 17 36.89 -21.19 14.70
CA TRP A 17 36.47 -19.79 14.55
C TRP A 17 35.99 -19.44 13.14
N VAL A 18 36.49 -20.12 12.10
CA VAL A 18 36.02 -19.93 10.72
C VAL A 18 34.62 -20.51 10.52
N SER A 19 34.22 -21.55 11.28
CA SER A 19 32.88 -22.12 11.22
C SER A 19 31.81 -21.26 11.89
N LEU A 20 32.16 -20.47 12.91
CA LEU A 20 31.20 -19.62 13.63
C LEU A 20 30.88 -18.32 12.85
N LEU A 21 31.84 -17.82 12.06
CA LEU A 21 31.65 -16.61 11.26
C LEU A 21 30.80 -16.86 9.99
N ALA A 22 30.78 -18.09 9.47
CA ALA A 22 29.94 -18.46 8.33
C ALA A 22 28.44 -18.58 8.69
N CYS A 23 28.11 -18.81 9.98
CA CYS A 23 26.72 -18.81 10.44
C CYS A 23 26.16 -17.40 10.71
N ILE A 24 27.01 -16.38 10.88
CA ILE A 24 26.56 -14.99 11.09
C ILE A 24 26.24 -14.31 9.75
N SER A 25 26.83 -14.76 8.64
CA SER A 25 26.44 -14.31 7.29
C SER A 25 25.07 -14.84 6.80
N LEU A 26 24.39 -15.71 7.57
CA LEU A 26 22.97 -16.02 7.37
C LEU A 26 22.03 -14.93 7.95
N LEU A 27 22.58 -13.91 8.63
CA LEU A 27 21.91 -12.63 8.89
C LEU A 27 22.15 -11.62 7.76
N ALA A 28 22.53 -12.09 6.56
CA ALA A 28 22.11 -11.41 5.35
C ALA A 28 20.58 -11.48 5.34
N SER A 29 19.99 -10.47 5.97
CA SER A 29 18.69 -9.93 5.66
C SER A 29 18.71 -9.59 4.17
N CYS A 30 18.62 -10.62 3.34
CA CYS A 30 17.77 -10.55 2.19
C CYS A 30 16.38 -10.29 2.79
N ASP A 31 16.07 -9.02 3.05
CA ASP A 31 14.83 -8.48 2.51
C ASP A 31 14.85 -8.97 1.07
N LYS A 32 14.23 -10.13 0.85
CA LYS A 32 13.81 -10.50 -0.50
C LYS A 32 13.13 -9.22 -0.96
N PRO A 33 13.48 -8.63 -2.11
CA PRO A 33 12.60 -7.63 -2.68
C PRO A 33 11.23 -8.29 -2.65
N THR A 34 10.32 -7.75 -1.84
CA THR A 34 8.98 -8.27 -1.69
C THR A 34 8.51 -8.39 -3.12
N LYS A 35 8.37 -9.62 -3.61
CA LYS A 35 7.95 -9.84 -5.00
C LYS A 35 6.70 -8.99 -5.15
N ALA A 36 6.70 -8.07 -6.13
CA ALA A 36 5.58 -7.19 -6.39
C ALA A 36 4.29 -7.99 -6.23
N ASN A 37 3.41 -7.53 -5.36
CA ASN A 37 2.23 -8.30 -5.00
C ASN A 37 1.43 -8.56 -6.30
N PRO A 38 1.15 -9.83 -6.67
CA PRO A 38 0.32 -10.13 -7.82
C PRO A 38 -1.05 -9.44 -7.62
N ASN A 39 -1.32 -8.44 -8.45
CA ASN A 39 -2.55 -7.64 -8.45
C ASN A 39 -3.10 -7.27 -7.05
N SER A 40 -2.67 -6.13 -6.51
CA SER A 40 -3.26 -5.58 -5.29
C SER A 40 -4.59 -4.91 -5.62
N TYR A 41 -5.65 -5.36 -4.96
CA TYR A 41 -7.00 -4.79 -5.05
C TYR A 41 -7.40 -4.19 -3.70
N LEU A 42 -8.08 -3.05 -3.74
CA LEU A 42 -8.63 -2.37 -2.57
C LEU A 42 -10.15 -2.46 -2.60
N ALA A 43 -10.71 -3.28 -1.72
CA ALA A 43 -12.16 -3.37 -1.56
C ALA A 43 -12.73 -2.05 -1.02
N PHE A 44 -13.90 -1.66 -1.53
CA PHE A 44 -14.64 -0.50 -1.05
C PHE A 44 -16.15 -0.76 -1.00
N SER A 45 -16.82 0.02 -0.17
CA SER A 45 -18.26 0.24 -0.24
C SER A 45 -18.55 1.74 -0.34
N LEU A 46 -19.64 2.10 -1.00
CA LEU A 46 -20.12 3.47 -1.18
C LEU A 46 -21.62 3.50 -0.88
N HIS A 47 -22.02 4.34 0.07
CA HIS A 47 -23.41 4.52 0.49
C HIS A 47 -23.61 5.89 1.14
N GLU A 48 -24.85 6.30 1.37
CA GLU A 48 -25.16 7.53 2.11
C GLU A 48 -25.14 7.30 3.63
N VAL A 49 -24.52 8.23 4.35
CA VAL A 49 -24.52 8.34 5.82
C VAL A 49 -24.77 9.79 6.18
N ASP A 50 -25.84 10.06 6.94
CA ASP A 50 -26.21 11.40 7.41
C ASP A 50 -26.24 12.48 6.31
N GLY A 51 -26.75 12.12 5.12
CA GLY A 51 -26.81 13.01 3.95
C GLY A 51 -25.50 13.19 3.19
N ASN A 52 -24.48 12.37 3.48
CA ASN A 52 -23.17 12.40 2.82
C ASN A 52 -22.87 11.08 2.13
N ALA A 53 -22.40 11.14 0.88
CA ALA A 53 -21.80 10.01 0.20
C ALA A 53 -20.53 9.63 0.94
N THR A 54 -20.46 8.36 1.36
CA THR A 54 -19.40 7.86 2.22
C THR A 54 -18.80 6.62 1.57
N MET A 55 -17.54 6.73 1.16
CA MET A 55 -16.74 5.62 0.66
C MET A 55 -15.92 5.03 1.81
N ILE A 56 -16.09 3.73 2.08
CA ILE A 56 -15.41 3.03 3.16
C ILE A 56 -14.51 1.95 2.56
N THR A 57 -13.26 1.92 3.00
CA THR A 57 -12.30 0.84 2.77
C THR A 57 -11.86 0.26 4.11
N GLU A 58 -11.01 -0.77 4.11
CA GLU A 58 -10.40 -1.29 5.34
C GLU A 58 -9.47 -0.28 6.03
N GLY A 59 -8.77 0.56 5.25
CA GLY A 59 -7.75 1.49 5.78
C GLY A 59 -8.24 2.93 6.00
N PHE A 60 -9.30 3.36 5.31
CA PHE A 60 -9.77 4.74 5.39
C PHE A 60 -11.23 4.90 4.98
N THR A 61 -11.80 6.04 5.34
CA THR A 61 -13.14 6.48 4.95
C THR A 61 -13.05 7.84 4.28
N ILE A 62 -13.70 8.03 3.13
CA ILE A 62 -13.88 9.33 2.50
C ILE A 62 -15.35 9.74 2.64
N ILE A 63 -15.59 10.92 3.21
CA ILE A 63 -16.91 11.54 3.34
C ILE A 63 -16.95 12.72 2.37
N PHE A 64 -17.87 12.69 1.40
CA PHE A 64 -18.15 13.81 0.50
C PHE A 64 -19.32 14.62 1.09
N GLU A 65 -18.99 15.75 1.71
CA GLU A 65 -19.93 16.49 2.56
C GLU A 65 -21.11 17.08 1.76
N GLY A 66 -22.32 16.70 2.17
CA GLY A 66 -23.59 17.12 1.60
C GLY A 66 -23.76 16.78 0.12
N GLU A 67 -23.03 15.78 -0.37
CA GLU A 67 -23.29 15.08 -1.62
C GLU A 67 -24.12 13.82 -1.29
N GLU A 68 -25.44 13.82 -1.47
CA GLU A 68 -26.27 12.63 -1.22
C GLU A 68 -25.94 11.48 -2.18
N TYR A 69 -26.06 10.22 -1.74
CA TYR A 69 -25.88 9.05 -2.61
C TYR A 69 -26.91 7.95 -2.29
N LYS A 70 -28.00 7.97 -3.05
CA LYS A 70 -29.22 7.19 -2.77
C LYS A 70 -29.11 5.69 -3.11
N ALA A 71 -27.95 5.25 -3.56
CA ALA A 71 -27.67 3.85 -3.84
C ALA A 71 -26.70 3.27 -2.78
N SER A 72 -26.52 1.96 -2.82
CA SER A 72 -25.44 1.29 -2.12
C SER A 72 -24.69 0.46 -3.14
N SER A 73 -23.37 0.59 -3.14
CA SER A 73 -22.52 -0.13 -4.08
C SER A 73 -21.21 -0.53 -3.43
N GLY A 74 -20.54 -1.51 -4.02
CA GLY A 74 -19.25 -1.98 -3.54
C GLY A 74 -18.57 -2.83 -4.60
N SER A 75 -17.24 -2.76 -4.63
CA SER A 75 -16.39 -3.48 -5.56
C SER A 75 -14.95 -3.39 -5.08
N GLU A 76 -13.99 -3.60 -5.99
CA GLU A 76 -12.57 -3.58 -5.72
C GLU A 76 -11.87 -2.67 -6.72
N LEU A 77 -11.03 -1.76 -6.22
CA LEU A 77 -10.17 -0.92 -7.04
C LEU A 77 -8.84 -1.62 -7.25
N GLN A 78 -8.39 -1.75 -8.50
CA GLN A 78 -7.02 -2.19 -8.74
C GLN A 78 -6.05 -1.08 -8.36
N VAL A 79 -5.20 -1.34 -7.38
CA VAL A 79 -4.23 -0.36 -6.83
C VAL A 79 -2.79 -0.83 -6.98
N GLY A 80 -2.55 -2.05 -7.47
CA GLY A 80 -1.23 -2.54 -7.83
C GLY A 80 -1.30 -3.73 -8.80
N GLY A 81 -0.17 -4.04 -9.44
CA GLY A 81 -0.03 -5.16 -10.37
C GLY A 81 -0.78 -5.03 -11.70
N SER A 82 -0.56 -6.01 -12.60
CA SER A 82 -1.14 -6.22 -13.95
C SER A 82 -0.52 -5.49 -15.14
N SER A 83 -0.54 -6.21 -16.26
CA SER A 83 -0.21 -5.79 -17.62
C SER A 83 -1.42 -5.14 -18.30
N GLY A 84 -1.58 -3.83 -18.12
CA GLY A 84 -2.54 -3.03 -18.89
C GLY A 84 -3.55 -2.26 -18.05
N PRO A 85 -4.27 -1.31 -18.67
CA PRO A 85 -5.26 -0.50 -17.99
C PRO A 85 -6.46 -1.36 -17.58
N THR A 86 -6.87 -1.25 -16.32
CA THR A 86 -8.11 -1.83 -15.82
C THR A 86 -9.03 -0.70 -15.40
N GLU A 87 -10.32 -0.85 -15.71
CA GLU A 87 -11.36 0.11 -15.36
C GLU A 87 -12.42 -0.56 -14.49
N VAL A 88 -12.86 0.15 -13.46
CA VAL A 88 -13.95 -0.23 -12.57
C VAL A 88 -15.03 0.83 -12.73
N ASN A 89 -16.25 0.42 -13.06
CA ASN A 89 -17.40 1.32 -13.17
C ASN A 89 -18.53 0.81 -12.29
N VAL A 90 -18.82 1.54 -11.22
CA VAL A 90 -19.84 1.18 -10.23
C VAL A 90 -20.70 2.40 -9.94
N HIS A 91 -21.93 2.39 -10.46
CA HIS A 91 -22.87 3.51 -10.35
C HIS A 91 -22.27 4.84 -10.83
N GLU A 92 -21.86 5.71 -9.90
CA GLU A 92 -21.28 7.03 -10.14
C GLU A 92 -19.78 7.08 -9.80
N LEU A 93 -19.18 5.94 -9.47
CA LEU A 93 -17.76 5.79 -9.19
C LEU A 93 -17.06 5.08 -10.35
N THR A 94 -16.06 5.76 -10.91
CA THR A 94 -15.18 5.20 -11.93
C THR A 94 -13.75 5.14 -11.38
N GLY A 95 -13.09 3.99 -11.52
CA GLY A 95 -11.69 3.80 -11.17
C GLY A 95 -10.90 3.37 -12.40
N LYS A 96 -9.77 4.03 -12.67
CA LYS A 96 -8.87 3.72 -13.78
C LYS A 96 -7.46 3.48 -13.25
N TYR A 97 -6.94 2.29 -13.48
CA TYR A 97 -5.57 1.94 -13.14
C TYR A 97 -4.62 2.21 -14.31
N GLU A 98 -3.53 2.93 -14.03
CA GLU A 98 -2.44 3.17 -14.96
C GLU A 98 -1.14 2.64 -14.34
N GLY A 99 -0.68 1.48 -14.83
CA GLY A 99 0.54 0.81 -14.38
C GLY A 99 1.35 0.28 -15.57
N GLY A 100 2.64 0.61 -15.59
CA GLY A 100 3.57 0.20 -16.64
C GLY A 100 4.61 -0.75 -16.06
N SER A 101 4.50 -2.04 -16.41
CA SER A 101 5.31 -3.16 -15.89
C SER A 101 4.84 -3.73 -14.54
N GLN A 102 5.07 -5.02 -14.32
CA GLN A 102 4.76 -5.75 -13.07
C GLN A 102 5.56 -5.28 -11.85
N THR A 103 6.33 -4.21 -11.98
CA THR A 103 7.22 -3.66 -10.96
C THR A 103 6.93 -2.19 -10.64
N SER A 104 5.94 -1.56 -11.29
CA SER A 104 5.54 -0.19 -10.96
C SER A 104 4.42 -0.21 -9.93
N ASP A 105 4.49 0.67 -8.93
CA ASP A 105 3.47 0.82 -7.88
C ASP A 105 2.09 1.28 -8.42
N GLY A 106 2.03 1.65 -9.71
CA GLY A 106 0.80 2.04 -10.40
C GLY A 106 0.10 3.26 -9.81
N VAL A 107 -0.84 3.83 -10.55
CA VAL A 107 -1.73 4.87 -10.02
C VAL A 107 -3.16 4.50 -10.38
N CYS A 108 -4.01 4.35 -9.37
CA CYS A 108 -5.44 4.21 -9.56
C CYS A 108 -6.08 5.59 -9.41
N THR A 109 -6.54 6.18 -10.51
CA THR A 109 -7.31 7.42 -10.51
C THR A 109 -8.78 7.07 -10.34
N VAL A 110 -9.42 7.63 -9.33
CA VAL A 110 -10.83 7.41 -9.03
C VAL A 110 -11.58 8.72 -9.13
N GLU A 111 -12.74 8.67 -9.75
CA GLU A 111 -13.65 9.79 -9.92
C GLU A 111 -15.00 9.42 -9.30
N PHE A 112 -15.50 10.31 -8.45
CA PHE A 112 -16.87 10.29 -7.96
C PHE A 112 -17.46 11.68 -8.18
N ARG A 113 -18.38 11.80 -9.15
CA ARG A 113 -18.93 13.08 -9.61
C ARG A 113 -17.82 14.08 -9.95
N LYS A 114 -17.77 15.22 -9.26
CA LYS A 114 -16.77 16.28 -9.46
C LYS A 114 -15.47 16.08 -8.66
N HIS A 115 -15.36 14.99 -7.92
CA HIS A 115 -14.21 14.72 -7.05
C HIS A 115 -13.32 13.66 -7.68
N THR A 116 -12.08 14.05 -7.97
CA THR A 116 -11.03 13.12 -8.40
C THR A 116 -10.04 12.90 -7.27
N PHE A 117 -9.64 11.65 -7.07
CA PHE A 117 -8.55 11.28 -6.18
C PHE A 117 -7.68 10.20 -6.81
N LYS A 118 -6.45 10.08 -6.30
CA LYS A 118 -5.47 9.11 -6.78
C LYS A 118 -4.99 8.25 -5.64
N LEU A 119 -5.04 6.94 -5.83
CA LEU A 119 -4.43 5.94 -4.96
C LEU A 119 -3.12 5.50 -5.61
N SER A 120 -2.04 5.56 -4.84
CA SER A 120 -0.69 5.15 -5.25
C SER A 120 -0.04 4.34 -4.13
N ASP A 121 1.16 3.82 -4.38
CA ASP A 121 1.88 2.97 -3.43
C ASP A 121 1.00 1.78 -2.98
N GLU A 122 0.42 1.08 -3.96
CA GLU A 122 -0.49 -0.05 -3.71
C GLU A 122 -1.73 0.30 -2.87
N GLY A 123 -2.17 1.57 -2.91
CA GLY A 123 -3.31 2.06 -2.15
C GLY A 123 -2.95 2.62 -0.76
N ARG A 124 -1.66 2.68 -0.41
CA ARG A 124 -1.16 3.27 0.85
C ARG A 124 -1.08 4.80 0.83
N ARG A 125 -1.15 5.43 -0.34
CA ARG A 125 -1.10 6.90 -0.51
C ARG A 125 -2.32 7.40 -1.26
N LEU A 126 -3.04 8.36 -0.69
CA LEU A 126 -4.21 9.02 -1.25
C LEU A 126 -3.90 10.49 -1.54
N LEU A 127 -3.98 10.91 -2.81
CA LEU A 127 -3.95 12.32 -3.22
C LEU A 127 -5.37 12.77 -3.56
N ILE A 128 -5.90 13.73 -2.81
CA ILE A 128 -7.24 14.29 -3.01
C ILE A 128 -7.27 15.77 -2.66
N GLY A 129 -7.90 16.60 -3.50
CA GLY A 129 -7.93 18.06 -3.27
C GLY A 129 -6.55 18.72 -3.15
N GLY A 130 -5.51 18.12 -3.76
CA GLY A 130 -4.12 18.57 -3.63
C GLY A 130 -3.41 18.16 -2.33
N VAL A 131 -4.07 17.42 -1.45
CA VAL A 131 -3.50 16.92 -0.19
C VAL A 131 -3.07 15.46 -0.37
N ASP A 132 -1.80 15.18 -0.08
CA ASP A 132 -1.22 13.83 -0.12
C ASP A 132 -1.24 13.21 1.29
N ILE A 133 -1.91 12.07 1.42
CA ILE A 133 -2.28 11.44 2.69
C ILE A 133 -1.78 10.00 2.69
N ASP A 134 -0.92 9.67 3.66
CA ASP A 134 -0.62 8.27 4.00
C ASP A 134 -1.87 7.61 4.58
N VAL A 135 -2.36 6.50 4.05
CA VAL A 135 -3.53 5.77 4.58
C VAL A 135 -3.18 4.35 5.00
N SER A 136 -1.88 4.05 5.17
CA SER A 136 -1.39 2.72 5.53
C SER A 136 -1.66 2.34 7.00
N SER A 137 -1.58 3.31 7.92
CA SER A 137 -1.95 3.18 9.34
C SER A 137 -1.74 4.51 10.08
N PRO A 138 -2.51 4.84 11.14
CA PRO A 138 -3.79 4.23 11.53
C PRO A 138 -4.92 4.59 10.55
N GLU A 139 -6.10 3.98 10.73
CA GLU A 139 -7.29 4.31 9.93
C GLU A 139 -7.57 5.82 9.93
N LYS A 140 -7.98 6.35 8.77
CA LYS A 140 -8.25 7.78 8.61
C LYS A 140 -9.67 8.05 8.11
N ILE A 141 -10.27 9.11 8.63
CA ILE A 141 -11.47 9.72 8.10
C ILE A 141 -11.03 10.97 7.34
N ILE A 142 -11.24 10.96 6.03
CA ILE A 142 -11.01 12.07 5.12
C ILE A 142 -12.37 12.69 4.82
N THR A 143 -12.54 13.98 5.11
CA THR A 143 -13.75 14.72 4.72
C THR A 143 -13.40 15.71 3.63
N VAL A 144 -14.13 15.62 2.52
CA VAL A 144 -14.07 16.54 1.40
C VAL A 144 -15.31 17.42 1.46
N SER A 145 -15.13 18.70 1.74
CA SER A 145 -16.24 19.65 1.79
C SER A 145 -16.74 20.02 0.39
N LYS A 146 -17.91 20.67 0.31
CA LYS A 146 -18.55 21.04 -0.97
C LYS A 146 -17.69 21.94 -1.86
N ASP A 147 -16.84 22.76 -1.25
CA ASP A 147 -15.87 23.66 -1.90
C ASP A 147 -14.53 22.98 -2.23
N GLY A 148 -14.39 21.69 -1.93
CA GLY A 148 -13.23 20.87 -2.26
C GLY A 148 -12.11 20.91 -1.22
N ASN A 149 -12.29 21.58 -0.08
CA ASN A 149 -11.32 21.52 1.01
C ASN A 149 -11.29 20.12 1.62
N VAL A 150 -10.10 19.70 2.05
CA VAL A 150 -9.86 18.37 2.61
C VAL A 150 -9.43 18.50 4.06
N SER A 151 -10.11 17.77 4.94
CA SER A 151 -9.69 17.59 6.33
C SER A 151 -9.47 16.11 6.63
N VAL A 152 -8.49 15.82 7.50
CA VAL A 152 -8.09 14.44 7.82
C VAL A 152 -8.09 14.27 9.33
N LYS A 153 -8.77 13.22 9.79
CA LYS A 153 -8.78 12.81 11.19
C LYS A 153 -8.33 11.36 11.29
N LYS A 154 -7.63 11.03 12.39
CA LYS A 154 -7.39 9.62 12.76
C LYS A 154 -8.69 9.06 13.33
N LYS A 155 -9.01 7.83 12.97
CA LYS A 155 -10.14 7.08 13.52
C LYS A 155 -9.75 6.41 14.84
#